data_AF-A0A1I5KL30-F1
#
_entry.id   AF-A0A1I5KL30-F1
#
_cell.length_a   1.000
_cell.length_b   1.000
_cell.length_c   1.000
_cell.angle_alpha   90.00
_cell.angle_beta   90.00
_cell.angle_gamma   90.00
#
_symmetry.space_group_name_H-M   'P 1'
#
loop_
_entity.id
_entity.type
_entity.pdbx_description
1 polymer ?
#
loop_
_entity_poly.entity_id
_entity_poly.type
_entity_poly.pdbx_seq_one_letter_code
_entity_poly.pdbx_strand_id
1 'polypeptide(L)'
;MAEDGNGAAGAEETALQDALAAEHAAVWGYGVVGAALPADGRAPATDAEQAHRDARDRLAALLDGRGADATPAGAGYELPFPVLSAVDAAALAVVLEEGVSGSWVALLAAAAELEVRQLAVDGLQAAEARAVGWRVAAGRTPLTTSLPGLS
;
A
#
# COMPACT_ATOMS: atom_id res chain seq x y z
N MET A 1 13.97 5.97 32.80
CA MET A 1 14.09 4.97 31.72
C MET A 1 12.74 4.27 31.52
N ALA A 2 11.70 5.04 31.23
CA ALA A 2 10.34 4.57 30.93
C ALA A 2 9.66 5.44 29.85
N GLU A 3 10.39 6.39 29.25
CA GLU A 3 9.87 7.33 28.26
C GLU A 3 10.02 6.78 26.83
N ASP A 4 11.01 5.90 26.60
CA ASP A 4 11.31 5.33 25.27
C ASP A 4 10.20 4.38 24.77
N GLY A 5 9.54 3.66 25.68
CA GLY A 5 8.48 2.69 25.32
C GLY A 5 7.18 3.36 24.85
N ASN A 6 6.84 4.52 25.43
CA ASN A 6 5.64 5.27 25.03
C ASN A 6 5.83 5.98 23.68
N GLY A 7 7.05 6.43 23.38
CA GLY A 7 7.38 7.02 22.08
C GLY A 7 7.36 6.00 20.94
N ALA A 8 7.88 4.78 21.18
CA ALA A 8 7.86 3.71 20.18
C ALA A 8 6.43 3.22 19.87
N ALA A 9 5.59 3.05 20.90
CA ALA A 9 4.19 2.66 20.71
C ALA A 9 3.40 3.70 19.90
N GLY A 10 3.58 5.00 20.20
CA GLY A 10 2.94 6.08 19.43
C GLY A 10 3.44 6.16 17.97
N ALA A 11 4.72 5.89 17.73
CA ALA A 11 5.28 5.83 16.38
C ALA A 11 4.73 4.63 15.58
N GLU A 12 4.60 3.45 16.20
CA GLU A 12 4.00 2.28 15.57
C GLU A 12 2.53 2.51 15.22
N GLU A 13 1.74 3.09 16.14
CA GLU A 13 0.34 3.42 15.89
C GLU A 13 0.18 4.43 14.74
N THR A 14 1.02 5.48 14.70
CA THR A 14 1.03 6.45 13.60
C THR A 14 1.31 5.75 12.27
N ALA A 15 2.32 4.88 12.23
CA ALA A 15 2.67 4.16 11.01
C ALA A 15 1.61 3.13 10.58
N LEU A 16 0.87 2.54 11.53
CA LEU A 16 -0.29 1.68 11.24
C LEU A 16 -1.41 2.47 10.58
N GLN A 17 -1.70 3.68 11.09
CA GLN A 17 -2.72 4.56 10.51
C GLN A 17 -2.30 5.04 9.11
N ASP A 18 -1.02 5.36 8.91
CA ASP A 18 -0.49 5.75 7.59
C ASP A 18 -0.57 4.60 6.58
N ALA A 19 -0.24 3.37 7.00
CA ALA A 19 -0.43 2.17 6.17
C ALA A 19 -1.91 1.96 5.83
N LEU A 20 -2.82 2.11 6.79
CA LEU A 20 -4.26 1.99 6.54
C LEU A 20 -4.76 3.03 5.54
N ALA A 21 -4.29 4.28 5.66
CA ALA A 21 -4.63 5.34 4.72
C ALA A 21 -4.11 5.06 3.30
N ALA A 22 -2.90 4.51 3.17
CA ALA A 22 -2.35 4.07 1.88
C ALA A 22 -3.16 2.91 1.27
N GLU A 23 -3.57 1.93 2.08
CA GLU A 23 -4.43 0.83 1.63
C GLU A 23 -5.81 1.32 1.18
N HIS A 24 -6.39 2.33 1.84
CA HIS A 24 -7.63 2.98 1.37
C HIS A 24 -7.46 3.63 0.00
N ALA A 25 -6.36 4.36 -0.20
CA ALA A 25 -6.05 4.98 -1.48
C ALA A 25 -5.82 3.93 -2.58
N ALA A 26 -5.16 2.81 -2.26
CA ALA A 26 -4.93 1.71 -3.18
C ALA A 26 -6.22 1.01 -3.60
N VAL A 27 -7.12 0.68 -2.66
CA VAL A 27 -8.44 0.10 -2.99
C VAL A 27 -9.22 1.02 -3.93
N TRP A 28 -9.29 2.32 -3.62
CA TRP A 28 -9.98 3.27 -4.49
C TRP A 28 -9.30 3.39 -5.87
N GLY A 29 -7.97 3.49 -5.89
CA GLY A 29 -7.17 3.65 -7.09
C GLY A 29 -7.26 2.44 -8.02
N TYR A 30 -7.32 1.22 -7.49
CA TYR A 30 -7.50 0.01 -8.29
C TYR A 30 -8.88 -0.07 -8.97
N GLY A 31 -9.90 0.57 -8.41
CA GLY A 31 -11.16 0.80 -9.12
C GLY A 31 -10.97 1.62 -10.41
N VAL A 32 -10.13 2.66 -10.36
CA VAL A 32 -9.78 3.49 -11.53
C VAL A 32 -8.93 2.71 -12.53
N VAL A 33 -7.91 1.97 -12.05
CA VAL A 33 -7.08 1.10 -12.89
C VAL A 33 -7.94 0.08 -13.62
N GLY A 34 -8.81 -0.63 -12.91
CA GLY A 34 -9.69 -1.63 -13.50
C GLY A 34 -10.65 -1.04 -14.54
N ALA A 35 -11.20 0.15 -14.28
CA ALA A 35 -12.09 0.84 -15.21
C ALA A 35 -11.41 1.25 -16.53
N ALA A 36 -10.12 1.59 -16.49
CA ALA A 36 -9.33 1.99 -17.65
C ALA A 36 -8.76 0.81 -18.46
N LEU A 37 -8.79 -0.42 -17.92
CA LEU A 37 -8.34 -1.62 -18.60
C LEU A 37 -9.43 -2.29 -19.45
N PRO A 38 -9.06 -2.93 -20.57
CA PRO A 38 -9.98 -3.77 -21.33
C PRO A 38 -10.38 -5.01 -20.51
N ALA A 39 -11.51 -5.63 -20.84
CA ALA A 39 -12.11 -6.68 -20.03
C ALA A 39 -11.20 -7.92 -19.83
N ASP A 40 -10.44 -8.28 -20.86
CA ASP A 40 -9.45 -9.37 -20.84
C ASP A 40 -8.18 -9.05 -20.04
N GLY A 41 -7.91 -7.76 -19.78
CA GLY A 41 -6.78 -7.29 -18.98
C GLY A 41 -7.13 -6.89 -17.54
N ARG A 42 -8.39 -7.03 -17.10
CA ARG A 42 -8.87 -6.50 -15.81
C ARG A 42 -8.61 -7.40 -14.59
N ALA A 43 -8.36 -8.69 -14.81
CA ALA A 43 -8.17 -9.64 -13.70
C ALA A 43 -7.05 -9.23 -12.72
N PRO A 44 -5.83 -8.84 -13.17
CA PRO A 44 -4.77 -8.40 -12.26
C PRO A 44 -5.17 -7.20 -11.39
N ALA A 45 -5.96 -6.26 -11.91
CA ALA A 45 -6.44 -5.11 -11.14
C ALA A 45 -7.48 -5.52 -10.10
N THR A 46 -8.34 -6.50 -10.42
CA THR A 46 -9.36 -7.02 -9.49
C THR A 46 -8.70 -7.80 -8.35
N ASP A 47 -7.71 -8.62 -8.67
CA ASP A 47 -6.95 -9.40 -7.68
C ASP A 47 -6.16 -8.48 -6.74
N ALA A 48 -5.55 -7.42 -7.29
CA ALA A 48 -4.86 -6.42 -6.48
C ALA A 48 -5.82 -5.64 -5.58
N GLU A 49 -6.96 -5.19 -6.10
CA GLU A 49 -8.00 -4.51 -5.31
C GLU A 49 -8.45 -5.37 -4.12
N GLN A 50 -8.68 -6.68 -4.33
CA GLN A 50 -9.05 -7.60 -3.26
C GLN A 50 -7.91 -7.76 -2.24
N ALA A 51 -6.66 -7.92 -2.68
CA ALA A 51 -5.52 -8.02 -1.78
C ALA A 51 -5.36 -6.78 -0.88
N HIS A 52 -5.59 -5.58 -1.42
CA HIS A 52 -5.57 -4.34 -0.64
C HIS A 52 -6.75 -4.23 0.33
N ARG A 53 -7.95 -4.74 -0.03
CA ARG A 53 -9.07 -4.84 0.92
C ARG A 53 -8.74 -5.76 2.09
N ASP A 54 -8.13 -6.91 1.82
CA ASP A 54 -7.73 -7.85 2.86
C ASP A 54 -6.67 -7.24 3.80
N ALA A 55 -5.70 -6.51 3.24
CA ALA A 55 -4.67 -5.79 4.02
C ALA A 55 -5.27 -4.66 4.87
N ARG A 56 -6.14 -3.84 4.28
CA ARG A 56 -6.91 -2.80 4.98
C ARG A 56 -7.67 -3.37 6.17
N ASP A 57 -8.44 -4.44 5.95
CA ASP A 57 -9.28 -5.02 6.99
C ASP A 57 -8.44 -5.60 8.14
N ARG A 58 -7.26 -6.15 7.82
CA ARG A 58 -6.30 -6.61 8.83
C ARG A 58 -5.70 -5.46 9.64
N LEU A 59 -5.34 -4.34 9.00
CA LEU A 59 -4.83 -3.15 9.69
C LEU A 59 -5.90 -2.51 10.58
N ALA A 60 -7.12 -2.37 10.07
CA ALA A 60 -8.25 -1.82 10.83
C ALA A 60 -8.55 -2.69 12.07
N ALA A 61 -8.60 -4.02 11.92
CA ALA A 61 -8.82 -4.93 13.04
C ALA A 61 -7.70 -4.86 14.10
N LEU A 62 -6.46 -4.64 13.68
CA LEU A 62 -5.33 -4.46 14.59
C LEU A 62 -5.43 -3.15 15.39
N LEU A 63 -5.81 -2.04 14.74
CA LEU A 63 -6.02 -0.74 15.39
C LEU A 63 -7.21 -0.80 16.36
N ASP A 64 -8.34 -1.37 15.94
CA ASP A 64 -9.53 -1.57 16.79
C ASP A 64 -9.19 -2.45 18.01
N GLY A 65 -8.41 -3.51 17.81
CA GLY A 65 -7.92 -4.39 18.89
C GLY A 65 -7.04 -3.68 19.91
N ARG A 66 -6.41 -2.56 19.53
CA ARG A 66 -5.61 -1.69 20.40
C ARG A 66 -6.43 -0.54 21.01
N GLY A 67 -7.72 -0.43 20.67
CA GLY A 67 -8.60 0.65 21.09
C GLY A 67 -8.32 1.98 20.38
N ALA A 68 -7.62 1.95 19.25
CA ALA A 68 -7.40 3.11 18.40
C ALA A 68 -8.41 3.09 17.25
N ASP A 69 -9.14 4.20 17.06
CA ASP A 69 -10.11 4.29 15.97
C ASP A 69 -9.39 4.29 14.60
N ALA A 70 -9.75 3.33 13.74
CA ALA A 70 -9.19 3.22 12.40
C ALA A 70 -9.54 4.45 11.54
N THR A 71 -8.53 5.04 10.88
CA THR A 71 -8.73 6.18 9.97
C THR A 71 -9.73 5.81 8.86
N PRO A 72 -10.83 6.56 8.67
CA PRO A 72 -11.83 6.24 7.65
C PRO A 72 -11.31 6.47 6.23
N ALA A 73 -11.92 5.81 5.25
CA ALA A 73 -11.63 6.07 3.84
C ALA A 73 -12.12 7.46 3.41
N GLY A 74 -11.33 8.13 2.57
CA GLY A 74 -11.76 9.36 1.92
C GLY A 74 -12.91 9.11 0.94
N ALA A 75 -13.73 10.14 0.69
CA ALA A 75 -14.80 10.05 -0.32
C ALA A 75 -14.28 9.94 -1.76
N GLY A 76 -13.01 10.31 -1.97
CA GLY A 76 -12.27 10.21 -3.22
C GLY A 76 -10.82 10.66 -3.02
N TYR A 77 -9.97 10.31 -3.97
CA TYR A 77 -8.54 10.63 -3.94
C TYR A 77 -8.15 11.38 -5.21
N GLU A 78 -7.16 12.26 -5.10
CA GLU A 78 -6.63 12.97 -6.26
C GLU A 78 -5.75 12.04 -7.09
N LEU A 79 -5.98 12.01 -8.41
CA LEU A 79 -5.15 11.25 -9.31
C LEU A 79 -3.86 12.04 -9.63
N PRO A 80 -2.69 11.39 -9.59
CA PRO A 80 -1.41 12.06 -9.88
C PRO A 80 -1.29 12.49 -11.35
N PHE A 81 -2.09 11.91 -12.23
CA PHE A 81 -2.21 12.24 -13.65
C PHE A 81 -3.52 11.67 -14.23
N PRO A 82 -3.98 12.18 -15.39
CA PRO A 82 -5.12 11.59 -16.10
C PRO A 82 -4.85 10.14 -16.53
N VAL A 83 -5.81 9.24 -16.30
CA VAL A 83 -5.73 7.83 -16.74
C VAL A 83 -6.62 7.62 -17.95
N LEU A 84 -6.03 7.64 -19.14
CA LEU A 84 -6.77 7.64 -20.42
C LEU A 84 -6.49 6.41 -21.28
N SER A 85 -5.61 5.53 -20.82
CA SER A 85 -5.20 4.32 -21.54
C SER A 85 -4.81 3.19 -20.56
N ALA A 86 -4.65 1.98 -21.10
CA ALA A 86 -4.14 0.85 -20.34
C ALA A 86 -2.70 1.07 -19.82
N VAL A 87 -1.87 1.82 -20.55
CA VAL A 87 -0.51 2.18 -20.11
C VAL A 87 -0.56 3.18 -18.97
N ASP A 88 -1.46 4.17 -19.02
CA ASP A 88 -1.66 5.11 -17.90
C ASP A 88 -2.22 4.37 -16.68
N ALA A 89 -3.10 3.39 -16.88
CA ALA A 89 -3.64 2.57 -15.80
C ALA A 89 -2.54 1.75 -15.12
N ALA A 90 -1.66 1.12 -15.91
CA ALA A 90 -0.50 0.42 -15.38
C ALA A 90 0.46 1.39 -14.66
N ALA A 91 0.67 2.59 -15.20
CA ALA A 91 1.49 3.61 -14.55
C ALA A 91 0.88 4.07 -13.21
N LEU A 92 -0.44 4.20 -13.12
CA LEU A 92 -1.14 4.51 -11.87
C LEU A 92 -0.95 3.37 -10.87
N ALA A 93 -1.12 2.13 -11.29
CA ALA A 93 -0.92 0.96 -10.43
C ALA A 93 0.52 0.93 -9.86
N VAL A 94 1.54 1.27 -10.65
CA VAL A 94 2.92 1.43 -10.13
C VAL A 94 2.98 2.47 -9.01
N VAL A 95 2.37 3.65 -9.19
CA VAL A 95 2.37 4.70 -8.16
C VAL A 95 1.66 4.25 -6.89
N LEU A 96 0.54 3.54 -7.02
CA LEU A 96 -0.20 3.00 -5.88
C LEU A 96 0.66 1.99 -5.10
N GLU A 97 1.24 1.00 -5.78
CA GLU A 97 2.06 -0.02 -5.12
C GLU A 97 3.34 0.58 -4.51
N GLU A 98 3.97 1.56 -5.15
CA GLU A 98 5.14 2.26 -4.58
C GLU A 98 4.77 3.06 -3.32
N GLY A 99 3.60 3.71 -3.31
CA GLY A 99 3.06 4.39 -2.14
C GLY A 99 2.79 3.42 -0.98
N VAL A 100 2.15 2.29 -1.28
CA VAL A 100 1.87 1.23 -0.31
C VAL A 100 3.15 0.58 0.22
N SER A 101 4.10 0.24 -0.66
CA SER A 101 5.43 -0.23 -0.25
C SER A 101 6.11 0.75 0.70
N GLY A 102 6.05 2.05 0.40
CA GLY A 102 6.59 3.11 1.24
C GLY A 102 5.99 3.12 2.65
N SER A 103 4.67 2.99 2.77
CA SER A 103 4.01 2.91 4.08
C SER A 103 4.34 1.63 4.85
N TRP A 104 4.48 0.49 4.16
CA TRP A 104 4.90 -0.76 4.80
C TRP A 104 6.34 -0.71 5.29
N VAL A 105 7.25 -0.05 4.56
CA VAL A 105 8.63 0.22 5.03
C VAL A 105 8.64 1.12 6.26
N ALA A 106 7.82 2.17 6.28
CA ALA A 106 7.69 3.05 7.43
C ALA A 106 7.16 2.31 8.67
N LEU A 107 6.13 1.47 8.50
CA LEU A 107 5.61 0.61 9.56
C LEU A 107 6.67 -0.38 10.06
N LEU A 108 7.41 -1.01 9.15
CA LEU A 108 8.48 -1.93 9.52
C LEU A 108 9.57 -1.24 10.37
N ALA A 109 9.89 0.02 10.06
CA ALA A 109 10.86 0.80 10.81
C ALA A 109 10.34 1.23 12.20
N ALA A 110 9.04 1.50 12.32
CA ALA A 110 8.39 1.89 13.58
C ALA A 110 8.00 0.68 14.46
N ALA A 111 7.94 -0.53 13.90
CA ALA A 111 7.44 -1.72 14.58
C ALA A 111 8.24 -2.11 15.83
N ALA A 112 7.62 -1.95 16.99
CA ALA A 112 8.05 -2.43 18.29
C ALA A 112 7.63 -3.90 18.53
N GLU A 113 6.46 -4.29 18.04
CA GLU A 113 5.92 -5.65 18.19
C GLU A 113 6.34 -6.58 17.05
N LEU A 114 6.65 -7.84 17.37
CA LEU A 114 7.07 -8.83 16.37
C LEU A 114 5.96 -9.12 15.35
N GLU A 115 4.71 -9.16 15.80
CA GLU A 115 3.55 -9.42 14.93
C GLU A 115 3.37 -8.29 13.90
N VAL A 116 3.49 -7.03 14.31
CA VAL A 116 3.44 -5.87 13.41
C VAL A 116 4.61 -5.89 12.44
N ARG A 117 5.81 -6.25 12.91
CA ARG A 117 6.98 -6.39 12.06
C ARG A 117 6.77 -7.44 10.95
N GLN A 118 6.19 -8.59 11.30
CA GLN A 118 5.88 -9.64 10.34
C GLN A 118 4.82 -9.19 9.34
N LEU A 119 3.75 -8.57 9.82
CA LEU A 119 2.70 -7.99 8.97
C LEU A 119 3.28 -7.00 7.96
N ALA A 120 4.18 -6.12 8.40
CA ALA A 120 4.81 -5.12 7.53
C ALA A 120 5.71 -5.74 6.45
N VAL A 121 6.46 -6.80 6.79
CA VAL A 121 7.28 -7.53 5.80
C VAL A 121 6.39 -8.22 4.77
N ASP A 122 5.33 -8.90 5.20
CA ASP A 122 4.41 -9.60 4.30
C ASP A 122 3.72 -8.62 3.35
N GLY A 123 3.24 -7.48 3.88
CA GLY A 123 2.62 -6.41 3.09
C GLY A 123 3.57 -5.81 2.06
N LEU A 124 4.81 -5.50 2.47
CA LEU A 124 5.85 -4.98 1.58
C LEU A 124 6.18 -5.96 0.44
N GLN A 125 6.36 -7.24 0.75
CA GLN A 125 6.68 -8.26 -0.24
C GLN A 125 5.55 -8.41 -1.28
N ALA A 126 4.29 -8.40 -0.82
CA ALA A 126 3.14 -8.51 -1.69
C ALA A 126 3.00 -7.29 -2.62
N ALA A 127 3.20 -6.07 -2.10
CA ALA A 127 3.16 -4.84 -2.88
C ALA A 127 4.27 -4.78 -3.95
N GLU A 128 5.51 -5.10 -3.57
CA GLU A 128 6.62 -5.13 -4.54
C GLU A 128 6.43 -6.17 -5.65
N ALA A 129 5.88 -7.34 -5.31
CA ALA A 129 5.57 -8.37 -6.30
C ALA A 129 4.55 -7.88 -7.35
N ARG A 130 3.52 -7.15 -6.93
CA ARG A 130 2.54 -6.53 -7.83
C ARG A 130 3.17 -5.38 -8.63
N ALA A 131 3.97 -4.53 -7.98
CA ALA A 131 4.64 -3.40 -8.61
C ALA A 131 5.50 -3.84 -9.81
N VAL A 132 6.22 -4.96 -9.70
CA VAL A 132 7.02 -5.52 -10.80
C VAL A 132 6.16 -5.80 -12.03
N GLY A 133 5.00 -6.45 -11.85
CA GLY A 133 4.07 -6.74 -12.95
C GLY A 133 3.56 -5.46 -13.63
N TRP A 134 3.20 -4.46 -12.84
CA TRP A 134 2.73 -3.18 -13.36
C TRP A 134 3.81 -2.35 -14.04
N ARG A 135 5.07 -2.37 -13.56
CA ARG A 135 6.19 -1.70 -14.23
C ARG A 135 6.43 -2.27 -15.63
N VAL A 136 6.32 -3.58 -15.80
CA VAL A 136 6.37 -4.24 -17.12
C VAL A 136 5.22 -3.76 -18.00
N ALA A 137 3.99 -3.77 -17.49
CA ALA A 137 2.81 -3.33 -18.25
C ALA A 137 2.85 -1.83 -18.62
N ALA A 138 3.45 -0.99 -17.77
CA ALA A 138 3.64 0.43 -18.01
C ALA A 138 4.85 0.75 -18.92
N GLY A 139 5.65 -0.25 -19.30
CA GLY A 139 6.88 -0.04 -20.07
C GLY A 139 7.94 0.79 -19.35
N ARG A 140 7.96 0.81 -18.01
CA ARG A 140 8.93 1.58 -17.22
C ARG A 140 10.25 0.81 -17.05
N THR A 141 11.37 1.52 -17.18
CA THR A 141 12.72 1.00 -16.87
C THR A 141 13.43 1.93 -15.88
N PRO A 142 14.13 1.41 -14.85
CA PRO A 142 14.38 0.00 -14.54
C PRO A 142 13.15 -0.69 -13.90
N LEU A 143 13.03 -2.00 -14.12
CA LEU A 143 11.91 -2.82 -13.60
C LEU A 143 11.99 -3.07 -12.09
N THR A 144 13.10 -2.68 -11.45
CA THR A 144 13.33 -2.73 -10.02
C THR A 144 13.97 -1.41 -9.61
N THR A 145 13.38 -0.68 -8.68
CA THR A 145 14.10 0.32 -7.90
C THR A 145 14.93 -0.43 -6.87
N SER A 146 16.21 -0.06 -6.70
CA SER A 146 17.01 -0.59 -5.60
C SER A 146 16.28 -0.28 -4.29
N LEU A 147 16.33 -1.22 -3.35
CA LEU A 147 15.81 -1.00 -2.00
C LEU A 147 16.39 0.33 -1.45
N PRO A 148 15.59 1.21 -0.85
CA PRO A 148 16.09 2.42 -0.21
C PRO A 148 17.23 2.06 0.75
N GLY A 149 18.44 2.60 0.53
CA GLY A 149 19.64 2.31 1.31
C GLY A 149 20.73 1.47 0.62
N LEU A 150 20.52 1.06 -0.65
CA LEU A 150 21.51 0.33 -1.45
C LEU A 150 21.99 1.07 -2.72
N SER A 151 21.72 2.37 -2.82
CA SER A 151 22.18 3.25 -3.92
C SER A 151 23.37 4.10 -3.51
#